data_AF-A0A2J8QGH8-F1
#
_entry.id   AF-A0A2J8QGH8-F1
#
_cell.length_a   1.000
_cell.length_b   1.000
_cell.length_c   1.000
_cell.angle_alpha   90.00
_cell.angle_beta   90.00
_cell.angle_gamma   90.00
#
_symmetry.space_group_name_H-M   'P 1'
#
loop_
_entity.id
_entity.type
_entity.pdbx_description
1 polymer ?
#
loop_
_entity_poly.entity_id
_entity_poly.type
_entity_poly.pdbx_seq_one_letter_code
_entity_poly.pdbx_strand_id
1 'polypeptide(L)'
;PRCRRLQLKDMIPTEMQRLTKYPLLLQSIGQNTEEPTEREKVELAAECCREILHHVNQAVRDMEDLLRLKDYQRRLDLSHLRQSSDPMLSEFKNLDITKKKLVHEGPLTWRVTKDKAVEVHVLLLDDLLLLLQRQDERLLLKSHSRTLTPTPDGKTMLRPVLRLTSAMTREVATDHKAFYVLFTWDQEAQIYELVAQTVSERKNTREPLLSSSENGNGGRETSPADARTERILSDLLPFCRPGPEGQLAATALRKVLSLKQLLFPAEEDNGAGPPRDGDGVPGGGPLSPA
;
A
#
# COMPACT_ATOMS: atom_id res chain seq x y z
N PRO A 1 15.43 30.19 9.22
CA PRO A 1 15.05 30.97 8.00
C PRO A 1 14.83 30.12 6.73
N ARG A 2 15.82 29.33 6.26
CA ARG A 2 15.74 28.60 4.98
C ARG A 2 14.66 27.51 4.91
N CYS A 3 14.25 26.94 6.04
CA CYS A 3 13.20 25.93 6.11
C CYS A 3 11.78 26.51 5.88
N ARG A 4 11.61 27.84 5.79
CA ARG A 4 10.32 28.50 5.52
C ARG A 4 9.17 27.99 6.40
N ARG A 5 9.44 27.78 7.70
CA ARG A 5 8.50 27.23 8.70
C ARG A 5 8.05 25.77 8.46
N LEU A 6 8.61 25.06 7.48
CA LEU A 6 8.32 23.63 7.25
C LEU A 6 9.20 22.74 8.13
N GLN A 7 8.60 21.66 8.65
CA GLN A 7 9.31 20.59 9.34
C GLN A 7 9.72 19.49 8.35
N LEU A 8 10.62 18.60 8.74
CA LEU A 8 11.09 17.50 7.87
C LEU A 8 9.93 16.60 7.38
N LYS A 9 8.99 16.26 8.27
CA LYS A 9 7.80 15.47 7.93
C LYS A 9 6.91 16.14 6.88
N ASP A 10 6.97 17.47 6.76
CA ASP A 10 6.19 18.25 5.79
C ASP A 10 6.92 18.33 4.44
N MET A 11 8.26 18.31 4.46
CA MET A 11 9.08 18.36 3.24
C MET A 11 9.06 17.04 2.46
N ILE A 12 9.06 15.90 3.14
CA ILE A 12 9.08 14.56 2.52
C ILE A 12 7.94 14.35 1.50
N PRO A 13 6.65 14.60 1.83
CA PRO A 13 5.55 14.39 0.89
C PRO A 13 5.44 15.46 -0.22
N THR A 14 6.27 16.52 -0.18
CA THR A 14 6.14 17.67 -1.11
C THR A 14 6.31 17.25 -2.57
N GLU A 15 7.18 16.28 -2.87
CA GLU A 15 7.39 15.84 -4.26
C GLU A 15 6.16 15.12 -4.83
N MET A 16 5.54 14.23 -4.04
CA MET A 16 4.27 13.60 -4.42
C MET A 16 3.17 14.66 -4.60
N GLN A 17 3.07 15.62 -3.68
CA GLN A 17 2.12 16.73 -3.82
C GLN A 17 2.35 17.50 -5.12
N ARG A 18 3.60 17.78 -5.47
CA ARG A 18 3.94 18.47 -6.72
C ARG A 18 3.51 17.69 -7.96
N LEU A 19 3.73 16.38 -7.99
CA LEU A 19 3.28 15.51 -9.08
C LEU A 19 1.75 15.56 -9.25
N THR A 20 0.98 15.62 -8.16
CA THR A 20 -0.49 15.77 -8.24
C THR A 20 -0.95 17.12 -8.80
N LYS A 21 -0.09 18.15 -8.76
CA LYS A 21 -0.41 19.50 -9.27
C LYS A 21 -0.17 19.66 -10.76
N TYR A 22 0.80 18.94 -11.35
CA TYR A 22 1.14 19.12 -12.76
C TYR A 22 -0.03 18.89 -13.72
N PRO A 23 -0.82 17.80 -13.60
CA PRO A 23 -1.98 17.61 -14.48
C PRO A 23 -2.99 18.75 -14.38
N LEU A 24 -3.24 19.27 -13.17
CA LEU A 24 -4.20 20.35 -12.93
C LEU A 24 -3.74 21.67 -13.55
N LEU A 25 -2.47 22.01 -13.39
CA LEU A 25 -1.89 23.23 -13.93
C LEU A 25 -1.82 23.17 -15.47
N LEU A 26 -1.36 22.06 -16.04
CA LEU A 26 -1.26 21.91 -17.51
C LEU A 26 -2.64 21.86 -18.16
N GLN A 27 -3.62 21.23 -17.52
CA GLN A 27 -5.00 21.26 -17.99
C GLN A 27 -5.56 22.68 -18.02
N SER A 28 -5.31 23.47 -16.97
CA SER A 28 -5.73 24.87 -16.94
C SER A 28 -5.03 25.71 -18.01
N ILE A 29 -3.73 25.51 -18.24
CA ILE A 29 -3.00 26.19 -19.31
C ILE A 29 -3.61 25.82 -20.67
N GLY A 30 -3.80 24.52 -20.95
CA GLY A 30 -4.36 24.06 -22.23
C GLY A 30 -5.75 24.62 -22.52
N GLN A 31 -6.61 24.72 -21.50
CA GLN A 31 -7.94 25.34 -21.63
C GLN A 31 -7.89 26.84 -21.99
N ASN A 32 -6.81 27.53 -21.65
CA ASN A 32 -6.61 28.95 -21.91
C ASN A 32 -5.65 29.21 -23.10
N THR A 33 -5.17 28.17 -23.80
CA THR A 33 -4.32 28.33 -24.99
C THR A 33 -5.19 28.45 -26.23
N GLU A 34 -5.13 29.62 -26.89
CA GLU A 34 -5.93 29.92 -28.08
C GLU A 34 -5.40 29.23 -29.36
N GLU A 35 -4.08 29.11 -29.48
CA GLU A 35 -3.45 28.53 -30.67
C GLU A 35 -3.59 27.00 -30.66
N PRO A 36 -4.21 26.40 -31.70
CA PRO A 36 -4.59 24.98 -31.68
C PRO A 36 -3.40 24.02 -31.61
N THR A 37 -2.29 24.28 -32.30
CA THR A 37 -1.14 23.37 -32.32
C THR A 37 -0.39 23.36 -30.99
N GLU A 38 -0.32 24.49 -30.30
CA GLU A 38 0.29 24.63 -28.99
C GLU A 38 -0.63 24.07 -27.91
N ARG A 39 -1.95 24.26 -28.05
CA ARG A 39 -2.94 23.63 -27.16
C ARG A 39 -2.79 22.11 -27.18
N GLU A 40 -2.68 21.50 -28.37
CA GLU A 40 -2.49 20.04 -28.51
C GLU A 40 -1.22 19.55 -27.79
N LYS A 41 -0.11 20.28 -27.90
CA LYS A 41 1.13 19.95 -27.17
C LYS A 41 0.94 20.03 -25.65
N VAL A 42 0.23 21.04 -25.15
CA VAL A 42 -0.05 21.20 -23.71
C VAL A 42 -0.98 20.09 -23.21
N GLU A 43 -2.00 19.72 -23.99
CA GLU A 43 -2.91 18.62 -23.67
C GLU A 43 -2.17 17.28 -23.62
N LEU A 44 -1.27 17.02 -24.58
CA LEU A 44 -0.40 15.85 -24.57
C LEU A 44 0.52 15.84 -23.34
N ALA A 45 1.13 16.98 -22.99
CA ALA A 45 1.96 17.09 -21.79
C ALA A 45 1.16 16.84 -20.50
N ALA A 46 -0.09 17.31 -20.45
CA ALA A 46 -0.99 17.06 -19.33
C ALA A 46 -1.33 15.55 -19.21
N GLU A 47 -1.51 14.86 -20.33
CA GLU A 47 -1.72 13.41 -20.36
C GLU A 47 -0.48 12.66 -19.86
N CYS A 48 0.70 12.99 -20.37
CA CYS A 48 1.95 12.40 -19.88
C CYS A 48 2.10 12.60 -18.35
N CYS A 49 1.73 13.76 -17.81
CA CYS A 49 1.75 14.01 -16.37
C CYS A 49 0.74 13.15 -15.59
N ARG A 50 -0.42 12.83 -16.17
CA ARG A 50 -1.39 11.88 -15.58
C ARG A 50 -0.84 10.46 -15.56
N GLU A 51 -0.24 10.02 -16.67
CA GLU A 51 0.42 8.70 -16.78
C GLU A 51 1.57 8.56 -15.76
N ILE A 52 2.45 9.56 -15.67
CA ILE A 52 3.53 9.59 -14.67
C ILE A 52 2.97 9.52 -13.25
N LEU A 53 1.95 10.33 -12.93
CA LEU A 53 1.36 10.33 -11.58
C LEU A 53 0.74 8.96 -11.25
N HIS A 54 0.05 8.33 -12.20
CA HIS A 54 -0.53 7.00 -12.02
C HIS A 54 0.56 5.96 -11.73
N HIS A 55 1.62 5.95 -12.52
CA HIS A 55 2.75 5.04 -12.34
C HIS A 55 3.47 5.25 -11.00
N VAL A 56 3.76 6.51 -10.64
CA VAL A 56 4.40 6.81 -9.34
C VAL A 56 3.51 6.36 -8.17
N ASN A 57 2.19 6.56 -8.24
CA ASN A 57 1.28 6.06 -7.22
C ASN A 57 1.33 4.52 -7.11
N GLN A 58 1.42 3.81 -8.24
CA GLN A 58 1.54 2.35 -8.23
C GLN A 58 2.89 1.91 -7.65
N ALA A 59 3.99 2.53 -8.08
CA ALA A 59 5.33 2.21 -7.60
C ALA A 59 5.50 2.48 -6.08
N VAL A 60 4.84 3.50 -5.54
CA VAL A 60 4.79 3.76 -4.09
C VAL A 60 4.09 2.61 -3.36
N ARG A 61 2.92 2.18 -3.84
CA ARG A 61 2.19 1.03 -3.26
C ARG A 61 3.03 -0.24 -3.34
N ASP A 62 3.64 -0.51 -4.49
CA ASP A 62 4.48 -1.69 -4.70
C ASP A 62 5.68 -1.70 -3.74
N MET A 63 6.29 -0.54 -3.47
CA MET A 63 7.39 -0.42 -2.52
C MET A 63 6.93 -0.61 -1.07
N GLU A 64 5.80 0.00 -0.69
CA GLU A 64 5.20 -0.18 0.65
C GLU A 64 4.89 -1.66 0.92
N ASP A 65 4.27 -2.32 -0.06
CA ASP A 65 3.92 -3.74 0.02
C ASP A 65 5.17 -4.63 0.03
N LEU A 66 6.20 -4.32 -0.78
CA LEU A 66 7.48 -5.03 -0.75
C LEU A 66 8.16 -4.94 0.61
N LEU A 67 8.21 -3.75 1.21
CA LEU A 67 8.79 -3.55 2.54
C LEU A 67 8.00 -4.30 3.61
N ARG A 68 6.67 -4.31 3.49
CA ARG A 68 5.78 -5.06 4.38
C ARG A 68 5.99 -6.57 4.25
N LEU A 69 6.03 -7.10 3.04
CA LEU A 69 6.31 -8.51 2.77
C LEU A 69 7.71 -8.92 3.24
N LYS A 70 8.71 -8.05 3.12
CA LYS A 70 10.05 -8.29 3.70
C LYS A 70 10.00 -8.39 5.22
N ASP A 71 9.19 -7.57 5.88
CA ASP A 71 9.00 -7.70 7.33
C ASP A 71 8.38 -9.05 7.70
N TYR A 72 7.28 -9.42 7.02
CA TYR A 72 6.63 -10.71 7.23
C TYR A 72 7.56 -11.89 6.95
N GLN A 73 8.31 -11.86 5.85
CA GLN A 73 9.27 -12.90 5.50
C GLN A 73 10.32 -13.10 6.61
N ARG A 74 10.82 -12.02 7.23
CA ARG A 74 11.79 -12.11 8.33
C ARG A 74 11.21 -12.75 9.58
N ARG A 75 9.92 -12.54 9.82
CA ARG A 75 9.19 -13.04 10.99
C ARG A 75 8.56 -14.42 10.77
N LEU A 76 8.54 -14.89 9.52
CA LEU A 76 7.88 -16.12 9.11
C LEU A 76 8.63 -17.36 9.63
N ASP A 77 7.93 -18.21 10.37
CA ASP A 77 8.44 -19.48 10.86
C ASP A 77 7.94 -20.63 10.00
N LEU A 78 8.85 -21.21 9.21
CA LEU A 78 8.59 -22.31 8.28
C LEU A 78 8.83 -23.70 8.90
N SER A 79 9.17 -23.80 10.19
CA SER A 79 9.53 -25.07 10.85
C SER A 79 8.45 -26.14 10.69
N HIS A 80 7.19 -25.78 10.90
CA HIS A 80 6.04 -26.68 10.74
C HIS A 80 5.87 -27.19 9.30
N LEU A 81 6.09 -26.33 8.29
CA LEU A 81 6.03 -26.75 6.88
C LEU A 81 7.18 -27.70 6.53
N ARG A 82 8.37 -27.44 7.05
CA ARG A 82 9.56 -28.28 6.80
C ARG A 82 9.43 -29.67 7.41
N GLN A 83 8.85 -29.76 8.60
CA GLN A 83 8.60 -31.02 9.32
C GLN A 83 7.41 -31.81 8.76
N SER A 84 6.52 -31.18 8.01
CA SER A 84 5.35 -31.84 7.43
C SER A 84 5.74 -32.88 6.37
N SER A 85 5.03 -34.02 6.41
CA SER A 85 5.04 -35.08 5.40
C SER A 85 3.93 -34.92 4.36
N ASP A 86 3.11 -33.86 4.45
CA ASP A 86 2.04 -33.58 3.47
C ASP A 86 2.65 -33.19 2.11
N PRO A 87 2.39 -33.97 1.03
CA PRO A 87 2.88 -33.66 -0.31
C PRO A 87 2.48 -32.26 -0.80
N MET A 88 1.30 -31.77 -0.42
CA MET A 88 0.80 -30.46 -0.82
C MET A 88 1.56 -29.30 -0.17
N LEU A 89 2.31 -29.57 0.91
CA LEU A 89 3.13 -28.56 1.58
C LEU A 89 4.61 -28.62 1.19
N SER A 90 5.00 -29.63 0.41
CA SER A 90 6.40 -29.85 0.02
C SER A 90 6.99 -28.67 -0.77
N GLU A 91 6.19 -28.05 -1.64
CA GLU A 91 6.59 -26.89 -2.43
C GLU A 91 6.77 -25.61 -1.61
N PHE A 92 6.15 -25.52 -0.42
CA PHE A 92 6.18 -24.34 0.43
C PHE A 92 7.27 -24.39 1.52
N LYS A 93 8.13 -25.43 1.54
CA LYS A 93 9.20 -25.58 2.54
C LYS A 93 10.24 -24.44 2.52
N ASN A 94 10.38 -23.78 1.38
CA ASN A 94 11.24 -22.62 1.14
C ASN A 94 10.45 -21.42 0.62
N LEU A 95 9.22 -21.24 1.10
CA LEU A 95 8.33 -20.16 0.68
C LEU A 95 8.99 -18.78 0.85
N ASP A 96 9.06 -18.04 -0.26
CA ASP A 96 9.53 -16.67 -0.35
C ASP A 96 8.40 -15.77 -0.84
N ILE A 97 7.77 -15.05 0.10
CA ILE A 97 6.65 -14.14 -0.18
C ILE A 97 7.11 -12.77 -0.70
N THR A 98 8.42 -12.46 -0.65
CA THR A 98 8.92 -11.13 -1.05
C THR A 98 8.88 -10.89 -2.56
N LYS A 99 8.68 -11.94 -3.34
CA LYS A 99 8.57 -11.92 -4.81
C LYS A 99 7.11 -11.94 -5.29
N LYS A 100 6.15 -11.91 -4.36
CA LYS A 100 4.71 -11.97 -4.63
C LYS A 100 4.08 -10.61 -4.48
N LYS A 101 2.93 -10.39 -5.10
CA LYS A 101 2.14 -9.18 -4.91
C LYS A 101 1.21 -9.36 -3.71
N LEU A 102 1.26 -8.43 -2.76
CA LEU A 102 0.26 -8.36 -1.68
C LEU A 102 -1.02 -7.75 -2.25
N VAL A 103 -2.13 -8.49 -2.19
CA VAL A 103 -3.44 -8.03 -2.67
C VAL A 103 -4.25 -7.48 -1.51
N HIS A 104 -4.26 -8.20 -0.39
CA HIS A 104 -4.98 -7.80 0.81
C HIS A 104 -4.37 -8.47 2.05
N GLU A 105 -4.57 -7.84 3.21
CA GLU A 105 -4.24 -8.43 4.49
C GLU A 105 -5.19 -7.98 5.59
N GLY A 106 -5.32 -8.78 6.64
CA GLY A 106 -6.11 -8.39 7.80
C GLY A 106 -6.20 -9.46 8.87
N PRO A 107 -6.60 -9.09 10.10
CA PRO A 107 -6.90 -10.04 11.16
C PRO A 107 -8.25 -10.72 10.90
N LEU A 108 -8.28 -12.05 10.98
CA LEU A 108 -9.51 -12.83 10.93
C LEU A 108 -9.48 -13.90 12.03
N THR A 109 -10.66 -14.34 12.44
CA THR A 109 -10.81 -15.54 13.24
C THR A 109 -11.06 -16.72 12.32
N TRP A 110 -10.17 -17.70 12.32
CA TRP A 110 -10.33 -18.96 11.60
C TRP A 110 -11.04 -20.00 12.48
N ARG A 111 -12.28 -20.34 12.14
CA ARG A 111 -13.04 -21.42 12.77
C ARG A 111 -12.65 -22.75 12.13
N VAL A 112 -11.80 -23.51 12.81
CA VAL A 112 -11.32 -24.83 12.36
C VAL A 112 -12.41 -25.89 12.56
N THR A 113 -13.07 -25.83 13.72
CA THR A 113 -14.24 -26.65 14.09
C THR A 113 -15.21 -25.77 14.90
N LYS A 114 -16.39 -26.31 15.23
CA LYS A 114 -17.37 -25.59 16.06
C LYS A 114 -16.82 -25.14 17.41
N ASP A 115 -15.90 -25.93 17.98
CA ASP A 115 -15.33 -25.70 19.32
C ASP A 115 -13.91 -25.12 19.28
N LYS A 116 -13.35 -24.90 18.09
CA LYS A 116 -11.96 -24.44 17.92
C LYS A 116 -11.87 -23.30 16.91
N ALA A 117 -11.60 -22.11 17.45
CA ALA A 117 -11.27 -20.91 16.70
C ALA A 117 -9.80 -20.52 16.91
N VAL A 118 -9.17 -19.96 15.89
CA VAL A 118 -7.77 -19.53 15.90
C VAL A 118 -7.69 -18.13 15.32
N GLU A 119 -7.07 -17.21 16.06
CA GLU A 119 -6.78 -15.87 15.55
C GLU A 119 -5.63 -15.94 14.53
N VAL A 120 -5.88 -15.42 13.34
CA VAL A 120 -4.92 -15.43 12.23
C VAL A 120 -4.80 -14.05 11.60
N HIS A 121 -3.59 -13.71 11.17
CA HIS A 121 -3.35 -12.63 10.23
C HIS A 121 -3.32 -13.24 8.82
N VAL A 122 -4.29 -12.88 8.00
CA VAL A 122 -4.40 -13.41 6.65
C VAL A 122 -3.60 -12.56 5.69
N LEU A 123 -2.79 -13.20 4.84
CA LEU A 123 -2.21 -12.55 3.66
C LEU A 123 -2.83 -13.15 2.42
N LEU A 124 -3.48 -12.31 1.63
CA LEU A 124 -3.90 -12.62 0.29
C LEU A 124 -2.85 -12.09 -0.68
N LEU A 125 -2.16 -13.01 -1.33
CA LEU A 125 -1.19 -12.74 -2.37
C LEU A 125 -1.86 -12.89 -3.75
N ASP A 126 -1.09 -12.67 -4.80
CA ASP A 126 -1.51 -12.87 -6.19
C ASP A 126 -1.99 -14.30 -6.49
N ASP A 127 -1.30 -15.31 -5.98
CA ASP A 127 -1.59 -16.74 -6.25
C ASP A 127 -1.79 -17.59 -4.99
N LEU A 128 -1.58 -17.02 -3.80
CA LEU A 128 -1.63 -17.73 -2.52
C LEU A 128 -2.51 -17.02 -1.48
N LEU A 129 -3.13 -17.82 -0.62
CA LEU A 129 -3.72 -17.39 0.65
C LEU A 129 -2.93 -18.00 1.81
N LEU A 130 -2.42 -17.15 2.72
CA LEU A 130 -1.69 -17.57 3.91
C LEU A 130 -2.51 -17.25 5.17
N LEU A 131 -2.62 -18.23 6.06
CA LEU A 131 -3.23 -18.11 7.38
C LEU A 131 -2.11 -18.11 8.44
N LEU A 132 -1.68 -16.92 8.87
CA LEU A 132 -0.55 -16.76 9.77
C LEU A 132 -1.03 -16.66 11.22
N GLN A 133 -0.56 -17.55 12.09
CA GLN A 133 -0.80 -17.42 13.52
C GLN A 133 0.30 -16.55 14.14
N ARG A 134 -0.07 -15.45 14.81
CA ARG A 134 0.89 -14.62 15.55
C ARG A 134 1.28 -15.33 16.85
N GLN A 135 2.58 -15.50 17.07
CA GLN A 135 3.14 -15.97 18.34
C GLN A 135 4.33 -15.08 18.66
N ASP A 136 4.17 -14.20 19.64
CA ASP A 136 5.11 -13.13 19.94
C ASP A 136 5.43 -12.32 18.67
N GLU A 137 6.71 -12.18 18.33
CA GLU A 137 7.17 -11.50 17.12
C GLU A 137 7.14 -12.40 15.87
N ARG A 138 6.84 -13.70 15.99
CA ARG A 138 6.86 -14.65 14.86
C ARG A 138 5.48 -14.87 14.24
N LEU A 139 5.50 -15.24 12.97
CA LEU A 139 4.32 -15.59 12.16
C LEU A 139 4.42 -17.06 11.78
N LEU A 140 3.54 -17.90 12.33
CA LEU A 140 3.60 -19.35 12.15
C LEU A 140 2.60 -19.80 11.10
N LEU A 141 3.04 -20.74 10.26
CA LEU A 141 2.19 -21.49 9.34
C LEU A 141 1.94 -22.87 9.94
N LYS A 142 0.84 -23.01 10.70
CA LYS A 142 0.49 -24.25 11.41
C LYS A 142 -0.73 -24.92 10.78
N SER A 143 -0.64 -26.21 10.54
CA SER A 143 -1.78 -27.01 10.10
C SER A 143 -2.67 -27.42 11.28
N HIS A 144 -3.99 -27.45 11.10
CA HIS A 144 -4.96 -27.78 12.15
C HIS A 144 -5.87 -28.93 11.74
N SER A 145 -6.05 -29.93 12.60
CA SER A 145 -6.98 -31.03 12.33
C SER A 145 -8.43 -30.58 12.49
N ARG A 146 -9.30 -31.06 11.58
CA ARG A 146 -10.77 -30.91 11.65
C ARG A 146 -11.42 -31.91 12.61
N THR A 147 -10.73 -33.00 12.96
CA THR A 147 -11.22 -34.03 13.87
C THR A 147 -10.54 -33.92 15.23
N LEU A 148 -11.24 -34.30 16.31
CA LEU A 148 -10.63 -34.31 17.66
C LEU A 148 -9.46 -35.29 17.75
N THR A 149 -9.51 -36.40 17.01
CA THR A 149 -8.42 -37.36 16.86
C THR A 149 -7.71 -37.11 15.52
N PRO A 150 -6.41 -36.75 15.51
CA PRO A 150 -5.64 -36.65 14.28
C PRO A 150 -5.59 -38.02 13.59
N THR A 151 -5.99 -38.09 12.33
CA THR A 151 -5.84 -39.32 11.56
C THR A 151 -4.36 -39.49 11.17
N PRO A 152 -3.78 -40.72 11.25
CA PRO A 152 -2.36 -40.94 10.99
C PRO A 152 -1.93 -40.62 9.55
N ASP A 153 -2.89 -40.50 8.63
CA ASP A 153 -2.69 -40.17 7.22
C ASP A 153 -2.76 -38.66 6.91
N GLY A 154 -3.07 -37.81 7.89
CA GLY A 154 -3.06 -36.34 7.74
C GLY A 154 -4.14 -35.76 6.82
N LYS A 155 -5.01 -36.58 6.21
CA LYS A 155 -6.06 -36.15 5.26
C LYS A 155 -7.08 -35.17 5.84
N THR A 156 -7.23 -35.16 7.16
CA THR A 156 -8.16 -34.28 7.89
C THR A 156 -7.53 -32.94 8.32
N MET A 157 -6.27 -32.69 7.95
CA MET A 157 -5.55 -31.48 8.32
C MET A 157 -5.87 -30.34 7.35
N LEU A 158 -6.29 -29.21 7.91
CA LEU A 158 -6.40 -27.95 7.20
C LEU A 158 -5.05 -27.26 7.16
N ARG A 159 -4.72 -26.77 5.97
CA ARG A 159 -3.41 -26.25 5.61
C ARG A 159 -3.39 -24.72 5.78
N PRO A 160 -2.27 -24.16 6.24
CA PRO A 160 -2.14 -22.72 6.42
C PRO A 160 -1.71 -21.97 5.15
N VAL A 161 -1.31 -22.69 4.09
CA VAL A 161 -0.93 -22.13 2.78
C VAL A 161 -1.77 -22.78 1.70
N LEU A 162 -2.43 -21.97 0.87
CA LEU A 162 -3.45 -22.41 -0.07
C LEU A 162 -3.26 -21.72 -1.42
N ARG A 163 -3.28 -22.48 -2.52
CA ARG A 163 -3.27 -21.92 -3.88
C ARG A 163 -4.64 -21.38 -4.26
N LEU A 164 -4.68 -20.20 -4.86
CA LEU A 164 -5.93 -19.53 -5.22
C LEU A 164 -6.58 -20.05 -6.51
N THR A 165 -5.90 -20.91 -7.27
CA THR A 165 -6.35 -21.41 -8.58
C THR A 165 -7.72 -22.08 -8.58
N SER A 166 -8.18 -22.62 -7.44
CA SER A 166 -9.49 -23.23 -7.28
C SER A 166 -10.26 -22.69 -6.08
N ALA A 167 -9.97 -21.46 -5.67
CA ALA A 167 -10.61 -20.82 -4.53
C ALA A 167 -12.00 -20.28 -4.90
N MET A 168 -13.02 -20.66 -4.14
CA MET A 168 -14.35 -20.08 -4.26
C MET A 168 -14.85 -19.59 -2.91
N THR A 169 -15.57 -18.48 -2.87
CA THR A 169 -16.07 -17.91 -1.61
C THR A 169 -17.60 -17.96 -1.51
N ARG A 170 -18.11 -18.20 -0.30
CA ARG A 170 -19.56 -18.21 -0.01
C ARG A 170 -19.84 -17.44 1.27
N GLU A 171 -20.97 -16.74 1.32
CA GLU A 171 -21.41 -16.06 2.54
C GLU A 171 -22.02 -17.06 3.52
N VAL A 172 -21.88 -16.79 4.82
CA VAL A 172 -22.53 -17.59 5.87
C VAL A 172 -23.86 -16.95 6.23
N ALA A 173 -24.96 -17.66 5.99
CA ALA A 173 -26.30 -17.15 6.26
C ALA A 173 -26.56 -16.88 7.75
N THR A 174 -25.94 -17.67 8.64
CA THR A 174 -26.11 -17.58 10.09
C THR A 174 -25.19 -16.54 10.76
N ASP A 175 -24.19 -16.03 10.05
CA ASP A 175 -23.21 -15.07 10.57
C ASP A 175 -22.71 -14.15 9.45
N HIS A 176 -23.26 -12.92 9.38
CA HIS A 176 -22.96 -11.96 8.32
C HIS A 176 -21.52 -11.41 8.36
N LYS A 177 -20.74 -11.72 9.40
CA LYS A 177 -19.32 -11.41 9.49
C LYS A 177 -18.44 -12.56 9.00
N ALA A 178 -19.02 -13.74 8.78
CA ALA A 178 -18.31 -14.93 8.35
C ALA A 178 -18.49 -15.22 6.86
N PHE A 179 -17.51 -15.90 6.29
CA PHE A 179 -17.53 -16.42 4.93
C PHE A 179 -16.75 -17.73 4.85
N TYR A 180 -17.14 -18.58 3.92
CA TYR A 180 -16.40 -19.78 3.56
C TYR A 180 -15.47 -19.50 2.40
N VAL A 181 -14.27 -20.07 2.45
CA VAL A 181 -13.39 -20.26 1.30
C VAL A 181 -13.30 -21.75 1.04
N LEU A 182 -13.74 -22.20 -0.13
CA LEU A 182 -13.67 -23.59 -0.54
C LEU A 182 -12.55 -23.73 -1.56
N PHE A 183 -11.79 -24.80 -1.42
CA PHE A 183 -10.76 -25.19 -2.36
C PHE A 183 -11.08 -26.60 -2.83
N THR A 184 -11.20 -26.76 -4.14
CA THR A 184 -11.47 -28.06 -4.78
C THR A 184 -10.25 -28.50 -5.55
N TRP A 185 -9.78 -29.72 -5.30
CA TRP A 185 -8.80 -30.43 -6.13
C TRP A 185 -9.35 -31.83 -6.44
N ASP A 186 -8.81 -32.47 -7.49
CA ASP A 186 -9.36 -33.63 -8.22
C ASP A 186 -10.10 -34.72 -7.42
N GLN A 187 -9.81 -34.91 -6.13
CA GLN A 187 -10.47 -35.91 -5.28
C GLN A 187 -10.95 -35.41 -3.90
N GLU A 188 -10.71 -34.15 -3.51
CA GLU A 188 -11.16 -33.64 -2.20
C GLU A 188 -11.50 -32.13 -2.23
N ALA A 189 -12.41 -31.74 -1.34
CA ALA A 189 -12.76 -30.35 -1.10
C ALA A 189 -12.44 -29.96 0.34
N GLN A 190 -11.72 -28.85 0.54
CA GLN A 190 -11.51 -28.25 1.85
C GLN A 190 -12.28 -26.95 1.98
N ILE A 191 -12.86 -26.74 3.16
CA ILE A 191 -13.70 -25.58 3.48
C ILE A 191 -13.08 -24.82 4.66
N TYR A 192 -12.78 -23.56 4.49
CA TYR A 192 -12.23 -22.69 5.53
C TYR A 192 -13.29 -21.69 5.95
N GLU A 193 -13.67 -21.70 7.23
CA GLU A 193 -14.59 -20.70 7.78
C GLU A 193 -13.79 -19.55 8.41
N LEU A 194 -13.88 -18.38 7.81
CA LEU A 194 -13.17 -17.17 8.23
C LEU A 194 -14.18 -16.12 8.68
N VAL A 195 -13.88 -15.45 9.79
CA VAL A 195 -14.76 -14.45 10.40
C VAL A 195 -13.99 -13.14 10.55
N ALA A 196 -14.55 -12.06 10.02
CA ALA A 196 -14.01 -10.72 10.18
C ALA A 196 -14.61 -10.01 11.39
N GLN A 197 -14.02 -8.89 11.82
CA GLN A 197 -14.57 -8.11 12.92
C GLN A 197 -15.85 -7.38 12.50
N THR A 198 -15.94 -6.99 11.22
CA THR A 198 -17.08 -6.27 10.64
C THR A 198 -17.57 -6.87 9.34
N VAL A 199 -18.83 -6.58 9.00
CA VAL A 199 -19.46 -7.01 7.74
C VAL A 199 -18.75 -6.38 6.53
N SER A 200 -18.26 -5.14 6.67
CA SER A 200 -17.50 -4.41 5.65
C SER A 200 -16.12 -5.03 5.42
N GLU A 201 -15.40 -5.38 6.48
CA GLU A 201 -14.10 -6.06 6.40
C GLU A 201 -14.24 -7.42 5.71
N ARG A 202 -15.25 -8.22 6.09
CA ARG A 202 -15.57 -9.48 5.41
C ARG A 202 -15.82 -9.29 3.91
N LYS A 203 -16.48 -8.19 3.52
CA LYS A 203 -16.69 -7.86 2.09
C LYS A 203 -15.38 -7.51 1.40
N ASN A 204 -14.58 -6.63 2.01
CA ASN A 204 -13.28 -6.19 1.48
C ASN A 204 -12.25 -7.32 1.37
N THR A 205 -12.28 -8.33 2.25
CA THR A 205 -11.40 -9.50 2.17
C THR A 205 -11.87 -10.51 1.12
N ARG A 206 -13.19 -10.64 0.93
CA ARG A 206 -13.79 -11.61 0.02
C ARG A 206 -13.73 -11.18 -1.45
N GLU A 207 -13.93 -9.90 -1.74
CA GLU A 207 -13.95 -9.40 -3.13
C GLU A 207 -12.64 -9.71 -3.89
N PRO A 208 -11.44 -9.47 -3.33
CA PRO A 208 -10.21 -9.75 -4.05
C PRO A 208 -9.95 -11.25 -4.24
N LEU A 209 -10.41 -12.10 -3.31
CA LEU A 209 -10.34 -13.57 -3.43
C LEU A 209 -11.10 -14.08 -4.67
N LEU A 210 -12.23 -13.44 -5.01
CA LEU A 210 -12.98 -13.77 -6.22
C LEU A 210 -12.16 -13.44 -7.47
N SER A 211 -11.57 -12.23 -7.52
CA SER A 211 -10.77 -11.80 -8.67
C SER A 211 -9.45 -12.58 -8.85
N SER A 212 -8.79 -12.97 -7.76
CA SER A 212 -7.51 -13.71 -7.85
C SER A 212 -7.69 -15.16 -8.30
N SER A 213 -8.87 -15.77 -8.11
CA SER A 213 -9.14 -17.12 -8.62
C SER A 213 -9.33 -17.16 -10.14
N GLU A 214 -9.80 -16.06 -10.74
CA GLU A 214 -10.06 -15.97 -12.19
C GLU A 214 -8.79 -15.66 -13.00
N ASN A 215 -7.79 -15.04 -12.36
CA ASN A 215 -6.57 -14.54 -13.00
C ASN A 215 -5.38 -15.52 -13.04
N GLY A 216 -5.60 -16.81 -12.77
CA GLY A 216 -4.57 -17.86 -12.65
C GLY A 216 -3.67 -18.11 -13.88
N ASN A 217 -3.75 -17.31 -14.94
CA ASN A 217 -2.89 -17.42 -16.13
C ASN A 217 -2.21 -16.11 -16.58
N GLY A 218 -2.19 -15.07 -15.73
CA GLY A 218 -1.55 -13.80 -16.05
C GLY A 218 -0.05 -13.78 -15.77
N GLY A 219 0.75 -14.42 -16.63
CA GLY A 219 2.17 -14.09 -16.75
C GLY A 219 2.31 -12.58 -16.99
N ARG A 220 3.36 -11.97 -16.42
CA ARG A 220 3.63 -10.53 -16.39
C ARG A 220 3.85 -9.97 -17.81
N GLU A 221 2.78 -9.81 -18.58
CA GLU A 221 2.77 -8.99 -19.79
C GLU A 221 2.66 -7.54 -19.33
N THR A 222 3.70 -6.75 -19.58
CA THR A 222 3.65 -5.30 -19.39
C THR A 222 2.50 -4.75 -20.22
N SER A 223 1.53 -4.10 -19.58
CA SER A 223 0.44 -3.45 -20.30
C SER A 223 1.02 -2.45 -21.31
N PRO A 224 0.40 -2.23 -22.49
CA PRO A 224 0.83 -1.19 -23.42
C PRO A 224 0.99 0.19 -22.79
N ALA A 225 0.20 0.50 -21.75
CA ALA A 225 0.28 1.72 -20.97
C ALA A 225 1.55 1.81 -20.09
N ASP A 226 2.00 0.68 -19.52
CA ASP A 226 3.23 0.61 -18.73
C ASP A 226 4.45 0.80 -19.62
N ALA A 227 4.45 0.18 -20.82
CA ALA A 227 5.55 0.33 -21.79
C ALA A 227 5.69 1.77 -22.30
N ARG A 228 4.58 2.50 -22.50
CA ARG A 228 4.60 3.93 -22.85
C ARG A 228 5.17 4.76 -21.71
N THR A 229 4.74 4.50 -20.48
CA THR A 229 5.19 5.25 -19.31
C THR A 229 6.67 5.03 -19.02
N GLU A 230 7.16 3.80 -19.14
CA GLU A 230 8.59 3.47 -19.03
C GLU A 230 9.44 4.20 -20.08
N ARG A 231 8.96 4.35 -21.31
CA ARG A 231 9.63 5.19 -22.31
C ARG A 231 9.67 6.65 -21.89
N ILE A 232 8.56 7.20 -21.42
CA ILE A 232 8.52 8.59 -20.91
C ILE A 232 9.52 8.79 -19.77
N LEU A 233 9.57 7.87 -18.80
CA LEU A 233 10.52 7.95 -17.69
C LEU A 233 11.96 7.81 -18.17
N SER A 234 12.22 6.92 -19.13
CA SER A 234 13.53 6.77 -19.77
C SER A 234 13.97 8.04 -20.49
N ASP A 235 13.07 8.72 -21.19
CA ASP A 235 13.34 9.98 -21.89
C ASP A 235 13.60 11.13 -20.90
N LEU A 236 12.99 11.08 -19.71
CA LEU A 236 13.16 12.07 -18.65
C LEU A 236 14.42 11.84 -17.79
N LEU A 237 14.91 10.60 -17.70
CA LEU A 237 16.07 10.23 -16.86
C LEU A 237 17.33 11.09 -17.09
N PRO A 238 17.73 11.45 -18.33
CA PRO A 238 18.88 12.31 -18.59
C PRO A 238 18.78 13.70 -17.92
N PHE A 239 17.57 14.26 -17.81
CA PHE A 239 17.34 15.56 -17.17
C PHE A 239 17.46 15.51 -15.64
N CYS A 240 17.39 14.30 -15.05
CA CYS A 240 17.52 14.07 -13.62
C CYS A 240 18.97 13.77 -13.18
N ARG A 241 19.90 13.57 -14.11
CA ARG A 241 21.28 13.17 -13.83
C ARG A 241 22.28 14.29 -14.10
N PRO A 242 23.47 14.28 -13.47
CA PRO A 242 24.55 15.20 -13.83
C PRO A 242 25.02 14.93 -15.26
N GLY A 243 24.64 15.79 -16.21
CA GLY A 243 24.95 15.70 -17.65
C GLY A 243 24.52 16.99 -18.38
N PRO A 244 24.72 17.10 -19.70
CA PRO A 244 24.33 18.29 -20.47
C PRO A 244 22.84 18.64 -20.32
N GLU A 245 21.97 17.63 -20.45
CA GLU A 245 20.52 17.75 -20.29
C GLU A 245 20.13 18.11 -18.85
N GLY A 246 20.77 17.48 -17.86
CA GLY A 246 20.57 17.82 -16.46
C GLY A 246 21.07 19.21 -16.07
N GLN A 247 22.17 19.68 -16.68
CA GLN A 247 22.65 21.06 -16.51
C GLN A 247 21.69 22.07 -17.11
N LEU A 248 21.10 21.75 -18.27
CA LEU A 248 20.04 22.55 -18.88
C LEU A 248 18.81 22.62 -17.97
N ALA A 249 18.34 21.47 -17.46
CA ALA A 249 17.23 21.39 -16.52
C ALA A 249 17.50 22.17 -15.21
N ALA A 250 18.71 22.04 -14.65
CA ALA A 250 19.12 22.77 -13.46
C ALA A 250 19.17 24.29 -13.70
N THR A 251 19.59 24.71 -14.91
CA THR A 251 19.61 26.12 -15.31
C THR A 251 18.20 26.67 -15.49
N ALA A 252 17.31 25.93 -16.15
CA ALA A 252 15.90 26.27 -16.30
C ALA A 252 15.21 26.40 -14.92
N LEU A 253 15.43 25.44 -14.02
CA LEU A 253 14.91 25.49 -12.66
C LEU A 253 15.41 26.73 -11.91
N ARG A 254 16.69 27.09 -12.05
CA ARG A 254 17.26 28.30 -11.43
C ARG A 254 16.56 29.56 -11.93
N LYS A 255 16.33 29.67 -13.25
CA LYS A 255 15.59 30.80 -13.85
C LYS A 255 14.14 30.87 -13.35
N VAL A 256 13.44 29.74 -13.27
CA VAL A 256 12.07 29.68 -12.73
C VAL A 256 12.04 30.11 -11.26
N LEU A 257 13.02 29.69 -10.46
CA LEU A 257 13.13 30.11 -9.07
C LEU A 257 13.41 31.62 -8.93
N SER A 258 14.24 32.20 -9.80
CA SER A 258 14.45 33.65 -9.87
C SER A 258 13.18 34.39 -10.27
N LEU A 259 12.45 33.90 -11.28
CA LEU A 259 11.17 34.48 -11.69
C LEU A 259 10.14 34.44 -10.55
N LYS A 260 10.08 33.32 -9.81
CA LYS A 260 9.22 33.17 -8.64
C LYS A 260 9.54 34.20 -7.54
N GLN A 261 10.82 34.53 -7.34
CA GLN A 261 11.23 35.56 -6.37
C GLN A 261 10.81 36.96 -6.79
N LEU A 262 10.80 37.24 -8.11
CA LEU A 262 10.33 38.51 -8.65
C LEU A 262 8.81 38.65 -8.59
N LEU A 263 8.08 37.56 -8.86
CA LEU A 263 6.60 37.54 -8.88
C LEU A 263 5.99 37.47 -7.48
N PHE A 264 6.69 36.85 -6.53
CA PHE A 264 6.30 36.78 -5.13
C PHE A 264 7.46 37.25 -4.27
N PRO A 265 7.70 38.58 -4.18
CA PRO A 265 8.61 39.12 -3.19
C PRO A 265 8.17 38.59 -1.83
N ALA A 266 9.12 38.11 -1.02
CA ALA A 266 8.82 37.69 0.34
C ALA A 266 8.05 38.83 1.02
N GLU A 267 6.87 38.54 1.58
CA GLU A 267 6.19 39.53 2.43
C GLU A 267 7.22 40.04 3.43
N GLU A 268 7.48 41.35 3.36
CA GLU A 268 8.33 42.02 4.31
C GLU A 268 7.75 41.79 5.70
N ASP A 269 8.67 41.43 6.59
CA ASP A 269 8.54 41.30 8.02
C ASP A 269 7.88 42.56 8.61
N ASN A 270 6.54 42.63 8.62
CA ASN A 270 5.84 43.57 9.46
C ASN A 270 5.89 43.02 10.89
N GLY A 271 6.95 43.44 11.56
CA GLY A 271 7.31 43.04 12.91
C GLY A 271 6.15 43.21 13.89
N ALA A 272 5.76 42.10 14.50
CA ALA A 272 5.27 42.07 15.86
C ALA A 272 6.07 40.99 16.57
N GLY A 273 7.18 41.41 17.21
CA GLY A 273 7.89 40.57 18.16
C GLY A 273 6.95 40.15 19.30
N PRO A 274 7.23 39.03 19.99
CA PRO A 274 6.40 38.60 21.10
C PRO A 274 6.38 39.68 22.19
N PRO A 275 5.26 39.92 22.87
CA PRO A 275 5.20 40.91 23.94
C PRO A 275 6.18 40.50 25.04
N ARG A 276 6.97 41.47 25.51
CA ARG A 276 7.89 41.30 26.64
C ARG A 276 7.05 41.15 27.90
N ASP A 277 7.21 40.02 28.58
CA ASP A 277 6.79 39.87 29.97
C ASP A 277 7.46 40.95 30.82
N GLY A 278 6.66 41.66 31.60
CA GLY A 278 7.18 42.52 32.67
C GLY A 278 6.44 43.84 32.79
N ASP A 279 5.26 43.81 33.41
CA ASP A 279 4.88 44.90 34.30
C ASP A 279 4.44 44.29 35.63
N GLY A 280 5.28 44.54 36.64
CA GLY A 280 5.05 44.16 38.02
C GLY A 280 3.90 44.95 38.61
N VAL A 281 3.01 44.23 39.27
CA VAL A 281 1.97 44.79 40.15
C VAL A 281 2.64 45.46 41.34
N PRO A 282 2.42 46.77 41.62
CA PRO A 282 2.70 47.32 42.93
C PRO A 282 1.45 47.17 43.80
N GLY A 283 1.53 46.24 44.76
CA GLY A 283 0.63 46.24 45.90
C GLY A 283 1.00 47.37 46.86
N GLY A 284 -0.01 48.10 47.33
CA GLY A 284 0.13 49.07 48.43
C GLY A 284 -1.04 50.06 48.48
N GLY A 285 -1.99 49.81 49.39
CA GLY A 285 -2.97 50.84 49.83
C GLY A 285 -2.28 51.98 50.61
N PRO A 286 -3.02 52.92 51.27
CA PRO A 286 -4.34 52.75 51.89
C PRO A 286 -5.30 53.97 51.80
N LEU A 287 -6.45 53.85 52.50
CA LEU A 287 -7.31 54.87 53.17
C LEU A 287 -8.74 55.12 52.62
N SER A 288 -9.72 54.63 53.42
CA SER A 288 -10.93 55.29 54.00
C SER A 288 -11.40 56.66 53.46
N PRO A 289 -12.70 57.04 53.55
CA PRO A 289 -13.52 56.92 54.78
C PRO A 289 -15.04 56.69 54.64
N ALA A 290 -15.67 56.61 55.82
CA ALA A 290 -17.09 56.60 56.21
C ALA A 290 -17.80 55.23 56.21
#